data_AF-A0A1I7CC91-F1
#
_entry.id   AF-A0A1I7CC91-F1
#
_cell.length_a   1.000
_cell.length_b   1.000
_cell.length_c   1.000
_cell.angle_alpha   90.00
_cell.angle_beta   90.00
_cell.angle_gamma   90.00
#
_symmetry.space_group_name_H-M   'P 1'
#
loop_
_entity.id
_entity.type
_entity.pdbx_description
1 polymer ?
#
loop_
_entity_poly.entity_id
_entity_poly.type
_entity_poly.pdbx_seq_one_letter_code
_entity_poly.pdbx_strand_id
1 'polypeptide(L)' 'MNIFEWWPLVDAEIRGWLIAHNGEPLPPHVIADIMAVTGGATDSGWWAGESADGPQLSDEAVDWIEAVANDEEPTAG' A
#
# COMPACT_ATOMS: atom_id res chain seq x y z
N MET A 1 3.77 -2.93 11.24
CA MET A 1 3.62 -4.12 10.38
C MET A 1 4.09 -3.74 9.00
N ASN A 2 5.06 -4.47 8.45
CA ASN A 2 5.71 -4.11 7.21
C ASN A 2 4.89 -4.53 5.98
N ILE A 3 5.13 -3.89 4.83
CA ILE A 3 4.40 -4.17 3.58
C ILE A 3 4.48 -5.63 3.15
N PHE A 4 5.63 -6.28 3.30
CA PHE A 4 5.76 -7.70 2.99
C PHE A 4 4.93 -8.61 3.91
N GLU A 5 4.54 -8.14 5.10
CA GLU A 5 3.69 -8.89 6.02
C GLU A 5 2.21 -8.72 5.68
N TRP A 6 1.79 -7.50 5.31
CA TRP A 6 0.38 -7.20 5.08
C TRP A 6 -0.05 -7.37 3.62
N TRP A 7 0.84 -7.15 2.66
CA TRP A 7 0.57 -7.33 1.23
C TRP A 7 -0.07 -8.67 0.88
N PRO A 8 0.45 -9.84 1.31
CA PRO A 8 -0.16 -11.13 0.96
C PRO A 8 -1.56 -11.33 1.57
N LEU A 9 -1.94 -10.53 2.56
CA LEU A 9 -3.24 -10.60 3.24
C LEU A 9 -4.31 -9.74 2.58
N VAL A 10 -3.91 -8.72 1.81
CA VAL A 10 -4.80 -7.83 1.05
C VAL A 10 -5.50 -8.63 -0.05
N ASP A 11 -6.78 -8.31 -0.26
CA ASP A 11 -7.57 -8.95 -1.30
C ASP A 11 -6.89 -8.83 -2.67
N ALA A 12 -7.02 -9.87 -3.51
CA ALA A 12 -6.33 -9.92 -4.79
C ALA A 12 -6.78 -8.80 -5.75
N GLU A 13 -8.06 -8.40 -5.70
CA GLU A 13 -8.60 -7.28 -6.47
C GLU A 13 -7.96 -5.96 -6.01
N ILE A 14 -7.85 -5.77 -4.70
CA ILE A 14 -7.23 -4.58 -4.10
C ILE A 14 -5.75 -4.52 -4.41
N ARG A 15 -5.02 -5.65 -4.36
CA ARG A 15 -3.63 -5.71 -4.83
C ARG A 15 -3.50 -5.34 -6.30
N GLY A 16 -4.41 -5.82 -7.16
CA GLY A 16 -4.46 -5.44 -8.57
C GLY A 16 -4.67 -3.95 -8.78
N TRP A 17 -5.55 -3.34 -7.99
CA TRP A 17 -5.76 -1.89 -8.00
C TRP A 17 -4.50 -1.13 -7.53
N LEU A 18 -3.89 -1.56 -6.43
CA LEU A 18 -2.67 -0.96 -5.88
C LEU A 18 -1.52 -1.02 -6.89
N ILE A 19 -1.35 -2.13 -7.60
CA ILE A 19 -0.36 -2.26 -8.67
C ILE A 19 -0.58 -1.21 -9.78
N ALA A 20 -1.83 -0.88 -10.11
CA ALA A 20 -2.15 0.06 -11.17
C ALA A 20 -2.15 1.53 -10.74
N HIS A 21 -2.36 1.82 -9.45
CA HIS A 21 -2.68 3.15 -8.93
C HIS A 21 -1.92 3.53 -7.64
N ASN A 22 -0.78 2.90 -7.33
CA ASN A 22 -0.02 3.10 -6.08
C ASN A 22 0.39 4.57 -5.80
N GLY A 23 0.60 5.39 -6.83
CA GLY A 23 0.92 6.82 -6.70
C GLY A 23 -0.30 7.75 -6.57
N GLU A 24 -1.52 7.21 -6.62
CA GLU A 24 -2.76 7.98 -6.55
C GLU A 24 -3.34 8.03 -5.13
N PRO A 25 -4.20 9.01 -4.78
CA PRO A 25 -4.98 8.98 -3.55
C PRO A 25 -5.81 7.71 -3.42
N LEU A 26 -5.75 7.08 -2.24
CA LEU A 26 -6.41 5.80 -2.02
C LEU A 26 -7.92 6.00 -1.80
N PRO A 27 -8.78 5.27 -2.55
CA PRO A 27 -10.21 5.33 -2.32
C PRO A 27 -10.57 4.64 -0.98
N PRO A 28 -11.69 5.02 -0.33
CA PRO A 28 -12.03 4.53 1.00
C PRO A 28 -12.10 3.00 1.16
N HIS A 29 -12.47 2.28 0.10
CA HIS A 29 -12.56 0.82 0.13
C HIS A 29 -11.18 0.15 0.15
N VAL A 30 -10.18 0.71 -0.55
CA VAL A 30 -8.79 0.24 -0.52
C VAL A 30 -8.19 0.49 0.87
N ILE A 31 -8.43 1.67 1.44
CA ILE A 31 -8.00 2.01 2.80
C ILE A 31 -8.60 1.03 3.81
N ALA A 32 -9.90 0.74 3.71
CA ALA A 32 -10.59 -0.16 4.62
C ALA A 32 -10.03 -1.59 4.57
N ASP A 33 -9.68 -2.09 3.38
CA ASP A 33 -9.08 -3.43 3.22
C ASP A 33 -7.69 -3.50 3.85
N ILE A 34 -6.83 -2.52 3.56
CA ILE A 34 -5.50 -2.41 4.17
C ILE A 34 -5.62 -2.32 5.70
N MET A 35 -6.52 -1.49 6.21
CA MET A 35 -6.74 -1.35 7.66
C MET A 35 -7.27 -2.64 8.29
N ALA A 36 -8.10 -3.41 7.59
CA ALA A 36 -8.62 -4.68 8.09
C ALA A 36 -7.49 -5.70 8.30
N VAL A 37 -6.53 -5.75 7.37
CA VAL A 37 -5.40 -6.69 7.46
C VAL A 37 -4.28 -6.22 8.39
N THR A 38 -4.08 -4.90 8.56
CA THR A 38 -3.09 -4.35 9.48
C THR A 38 -3.61 -4.20 10.92
N GLY A 39 -4.88 -4.54 11.18
CA GLY A 39 -5.49 -4.33 12.50
C GLY A 39 -5.62 -2.86 12.88
N GLY A 40 -5.79 -1.98 11.88
CA GLY A 40 -5.86 -0.53 12.04
C GLY A 40 -4.52 0.16 12.27
N ALA A 41 -3.39 -0.56 12.16
CA ALA A 41 -2.08 0.04 12.26
C ALA A 41 -1.76 0.85 10.99
N THR A 42 -1.74 2.18 11.12
CA THR A 42 -1.13 3.10 10.15
C THR A 42 0.32 3.31 10.55
N ASP A 43 1.15 2.30 10.34
CA ASP A 43 2.58 2.45 10.56
C ASP A 43 3.12 3.51 9.59
N SER A 44 3.88 4.49 10.11
CA SER A 44 4.22 5.71 9.36
C SER A 44 5.21 5.49 8.20
N GLY A 45 5.80 4.30 8.08
CA GLY A 45 6.71 3.95 6.98
C GLY A 45 6.00 3.76 5.64
N TRP A 46 4.72 3.36 5.63
CA TRP A 46 4.00 2.97 4.41
C TRP A 46 2.87 3.93 4.01
N TRP A 47 2.54 4.86 4.90
CA TRP A 47 1.56 5.90 4.65
C TRP A 47 2.29 7.25 4.56
N ALA A 48 2.10 7.99 3.48
CA ALA A 48 2.65 9.34 3.35
C ALA A 48 1.96 10.35 4.29
N GLY A 49 0.86 9.95 4.93
CA GLY A 49 -0.05 10.82 5.68
C GLY A 49 -1.25 11.27 4.85
N GLU A 50 -2.00 12.23 5.36
CA GLU A 50 -3.14 12.83 4.66
C GLU A 50 -2.65 14.01 3.81
N SER A 51 -2.81 13.93 2.49
CA SER A 51 -2.58 15.06 1.59
C SER A 51 -3.89 15.83 1.36
N ALA A 52 -3.82 16.96 0.64
CA ALA A 52 -5.02 17.72 0.28
C ALA A 52 -6.01 16.90 -0.58
N ASP A 53 -5.51 15.86 -1.25
CA ASP A 53 -6.27 14.99 -2.15
C ASP A 53 -6.67 13.66 -1.48
N GLY A 54 -6.23 13.41 -0.24
CA GLY A 54 -6.59 12.25 0.58
C GLY A 54 -5.39 11.42 1.05
N PRO A 55 -5.63 10.29 1.73
CA PRO A 55 -4.57 9.39 2.18
C PRO A 55 -3.84 8.74 1.00
N GLN A 56 -2.50 8.72 1.08
CA GLN A 56 -1.62 8.15 0.06
C GLN A 56 -0.61 7.21 0.68
N LEU A 57 -0.08 6.31 -0.14
CA LEU A 57 1.07 5.49 0.19
C LEU A 57 2.34 6.36 0.23
N SER A 58 3.30 5.99 1.06
CA SER A 58 4.63 6.59 1.03
C SER A 58 5.37 6.20 -0.25
N ASP A 59 6.37 6.99 -0.65
CA ASP A 59 7.23 6.67 -1.78
C ASP A 59 7.85 5.27 -1.65
N GLU A 60 8.24 4.88 -0.42
CA GLU A 60 8.77 3.55 -0.14
C GLU A 60 7.73 2.44 -0.41
N ALA A 61 6.46 2.65 -0.05
CA ALA A 61 5.38 1.71 -0.38
C ALA A 61 5.16 1.63 -1.90
N VAL A 62 5.20 2.76 -2.60
CA VAL A 62 5.04 2.83 -4.05
C VAL A 62 6.16 2.03 -4.72
N ASP A 63 7.41 2.32 -4.41
CA ASP A 63 8.60 1.64 -4.96
C ASP A 63 8.53 0.13 -4.73
N TRP A 64 8.12 -0.29 -3.52
CA TRP A 64 7.98 -1.70 -3.20
C TRP A 64 6.89 -2.39 -4.05
N ILE A 65 5.74 -1.74 -4.23
CA ILE A 65 4.64 -2.27 -5.04
C ILE A 65 5.04 -2.33 -6.53
N GLU A 66 5.77 -1.33 -7.04
CA GLU A 66 6.30 -1.34 -8.40
C GLU A 66 7.27 -2.50 -8.64
N ALA A 67 8.17 -2.77 -7.69
CA ALA A 67 9.07 -3.92 -7.77
C ALA A 67 8.29 -5.24 -7.83
N VAL A 68 7.26 -5.41 -6.98
CA VAL A 68 6.37 -6.59 -7.04
C VAL A 68 5.64 -6.69 -8.37
N ALA A 69 5.12 -5.58 -8.89
CA ALA A 69 4.40 -5.54 -10.17
C ALA A 69 5.28 -5.93 -11.36
N ASN A 70 6.58 -5.62 -11.28
CA ASN A 70 7.58 -5.90 -12.32
C ASN A 70 8.30 -7.25 -12.14
N ASP A 71 7.87 -8.08 -11.19
CA ASP A 71 8.56 -9.34 -10.81
C ASP A 71 10.04 -9.12 -10.40
N GLU A 72 10.35 -7.95 -9.84
CA GLU A 72 11.67 -7.59 -9.30
C GLU A 72 11.76 -7.91 -7.80
N GLU A 73 12.98 -7.97 -7.26
CA GLU A 73 13.19 -8.17 -5.82
C GLU A 73 12.90 -6.86 -5.06
N PRO A 74 11.82 -6.78 -4.25
CA PRO A 74 11.47 -5.55 -3.58
C PRO A 74 12.42 -5.30 -2.41
N THR A 75 12.99 -4.10 -2.33
CA THR A 75 13.77 -3.69 -1.16
C THR A 75 12.85 -3.09 -0.10
N ALA A 76 12.90 -3.62 1.12
CA ALA A 76 12.38 -2.89 2.28
C ALA A 76 13.43 -1.86 2.71
N GLY A 77 13.04 -0.60 2.87
CA GLY A 77 13.92 0.48 3.35
C GLY A 77 14.33 0.32 4.81
#